data_AF-A0A815NAU4-F1
#
_entry.id   AF-A0A815NAU4-F1
#
_cell.length_a   1.000
_cell.length_b   1.000
_cell.length_c   1.000
_cell.angle_alpha   90.00
_cell.angle_beta   90.00
_cell.angle_gamma   90.00
#
_symmetry.space_group_name_H-M   'P 1'
#
loop_
_entity.id
_entity.type
_entity.pdbx_description
1 polymer ?
#
loop_
_entity_poly.entity_id
_entity_poly.type
_entity_poly.pdbx_seq_one_letter_code
_entity_poly.pdbx_strand_id
1 'polypeptide(L)'
;MARVNSKVEPINISLSTLTTAIDMDAPIVVNTDYIGFNFTKLASSDIEQQRESKPYPLLRTKNYLILIFGSERPVDWILFISLFIDLTTITKIALGGRLISAANQSILDDIKILLQQACHVNSVLLRDTLLNQKSLLTANDICCIIPAHIRCLIVTIKDMSEAKIVLERLTHVASARFYFDHTPCCDEFHQWFESKNLSYQIEPSSVSVRRKKISILSNKQNVGNKWIKLTDNHHD
;
A
#
# COMPACT_ATOMS: atom_id res chain seq x y z
N MET A 1 -35.08 -2.82 -7.12
CA MET A 1 -33.63 -2.91 -7.40
C MET A 1 -32.86 -2.29 -6.25
N ALA A 2 -32.16 -3.11 -5.46
CA ALA A 2 -31.41 -2.66 -4.30
C ALA A 2 -30.21 -1.80 -4.72
N ARG A 3 -30.11 -0.59 -4.17
CA ARG A 3 -28.91 0.24 -4.28
C ARG A 3 -27.79 -0.45 -3.50
N VAL A 4 -26.83 -1.03 -4.20
CA VAL A 4 -25.56 -1.41 -3.58
C VAL A 4 -24.80 -0.11 -3.33
N ASN A 5 -25.03 0.49 -2.16
CA ASN A 5 -24.07 1.40 -1.55
C ASN A 5 -22.82 0.57 -1.29
N SER A 6 -21.91 0.50 -2.27
CA SER A 6 -20.59 -0.07 -2.04
C SER A 6 -19.89 0.89 -1.07
N LYS A 7 -20.02 0.63 0.24
CA LYS A 7 -19.11 1.15 1.25
C LYS A 7 -17.72 0.82 0.73
N VAL A 8 -17.02 1.85 0.25
CA VAL A 8 -15.62 1.71 -0.14
C VAL A 8 -14.89 1.44 1.17
N GLU A 9 -14.37 0.22 1.31
CA GLU A 9 -13.69 -0.20 2.53
C GLU A 9 -12.58 0.80 2.88
N PRO A 10 -12.44 1.19 4.15
CA PRO A 10 -11.33 2.03 4.58
C PRO A 10 -10.00 1.33 4.29
N ILE A 11 -8.92 2.12 4.23
CA ILE A 11 -7.56 1.61 4.21
C ILE A 11 -7.39 0.65 5.38
N ASN A 12 -7.34 -0.65 5.09
CA ASN A 12 -7.54 -1.72 6.07
C ASN A 12 -6.21 -2.38 6.49
N ILE A 13 -5.10 -1.66 6.32
CA ILE A 13 -3.78 -2.05 6.83
C ILE A 13 -3.47 -1.10 7.99
N SER A 14 -3.44 -1.64 9.21
CA SER A 14 -3.08 -0.84 10.38
C SER A 14 -1.56 -0.74 10.50
N LEU A 15 -1.06 0.48 10.67
CA LEU A 15 0.34 0.72 11.01
C LEU A 15 0.74 0.00 12.30
N SER A 16 -0.19 -0.12 13.26
CA SER A 16 0.08 -0.81 14.52
C SER A 16 0.45 -2.28 14.30
N THR A 17 -0.21 -2.96 13.35
CA THR A 17 0.09 -4.35 13.02
C THR A 17 1.51 -4.51 12.46
N LEU A 18 1.96 -3.54 11.65
CA LEU A 18 3.32 -3.53 11.13
C LEU A 18 4.34 -3.24 12.26
N THR A 19 4.06 -2.28 13.15
CA THR A 19 4.91 -1.99 14.32
C THR A 19 5.05 -3.22 15.22
N THR A 20 3.95 -3.90 15.56
CA THR A 20 4.00 -5.15 16.33
C THR A 20 4.80 -6.24 15.62
N ALA A 21 4.74 -6.30 14.28
CA ALA A 21 5.51 -7.26 13.50
C ALA A 21 7.02 -6.93 13.44
N ILE A 22 7.41 -5.68 13.68
CA ILE A 22 8.81 -5.25 13.67
C ILE A 22 9.50 -5.56 14.98
N ASP A 23 8.79 -5.43 16.08
CA ASP A 23 9.27 -5.82 17.41
C ASP A 23 9.32 -7.35 17.60
N MET A 24 9.09 -8.13 16.53
CA MET A 24 9.13 -9.58 16.56
C MET A 24 10.54 -10.09 16.85
N ASP A 25 10.70 -10.81 17.97
CA ASP A 25 11.92 -11.56 18.30
C ASP A 25 12.15 -12.78 17.42
N ALA A 26 11.08 -13.34 16.85
CA ALA A 26 11.16 -14.51 15.98
C ALA A 26 11.34 -14.14 14.49
N PRO A 27 12.06 -14.97 13.72
CA PRO A 27 12.24 -14.80 12.28
C PRO A 27 10.93 -14.97 11.48
N ILE A 28 10.01 -15.78 11.98
CA ILE A 28 8.68 -16.02 11.40
C ILE A 28 7.66 -15.91 12.51
N VAL A 29 6.59 -15.15 12.28
CA VAL A 29 5.43 -15.08 13.19
C VAL A 29 4.17 -15.35 12.43
N VAL A 30 3.36 -16.24 12.98
CA VAL A 30 2.03 -16.55 12.49
C VAL A 30 1.04 -16.00 13.50
N ASN A 31 0.34 -14.94 13.13
CA ASN A 31 -0.78 -14.40 13.90
C ASN A 31 -2.10 -14.87 13.28
N THR A 32 -3.22 -14.75 13.99
CA THR A 32 -4.57 -14.98 13.44
C THR A 32 -4.79 -14.23 12.14
N ASP A 33 -4.32 -12.98 12.05
CA ASP A 33 -4.65 -12.08 10.93
C ASP A 33 -3.56 -11.99 9.85
N TYR A 34 -2.31 -12.34 10.17
CA TYR A 34 -1.18 -12.17 9.25
C TYR A 34 -0.10 -13.24 9.43
N ILE A 35 0.77 -13.34 8.43
CA ILE A 35 2.08 -13.98 8.57
C ILE A 35 3.18 -12.93 8.35
N GLY A 36 4.16 -12.91 9.25
CA GLY A 36 5.31 -12.02 9.22
C GLY A 36 6.61 -12.78 9.00
N PHE A 37 7.43 -12.30 8.09
CA PHE A 37 8.81 -12.74 7.88
C PHE A 37 9.75 -11.59 8.19
N ASN A 38 10.61 -11.79 9.19
CA ASN A 38 11.64 -10.84 9.56
C ASN A 38 13.00 -11.33 9.07
N PHE A 39 13.37 -10.91 7.86
CA PHE A 39 14.63 -11.28 7.23
C PHE A 39 15.85 -10.59 7.86
N THR A 40 15.66 -9.69 8.83
CA THR A 40 16.79 -9.20 9.65
C THR A 40 17.29 -10.27 10.62
N LYS A 41 16.46 -11.28 10.91
CA LYS A 41 16.73 -12.33 11.90
C LYS A 41 16.88 -13.73 11.27
N LEU A 42 16.67 -13.86 9.96
CA LEU A 42 16.89 -15.10 9.22
C LEU A 42 18.32 -15.07 8.66
N ALA A 43 19.20 -15.95 9.14
CA ALA A 43 20.45 -16.17 8.43
C ALA A 43 20.17 -16.92 7.13
N SER A 44 20.93 -16.65 6.07
CA SER A 44 20.79 -17.37 4.78
C SER A 44 20.93 -18.89 4.94
N SER A 45 21.74 -19.35 5.90
CA SER A 45 21.88 -20.76 6.25
C SER A 45 20.60 -21.38 6.82
N ASP A 46 19.78 -20.59 7.54
CA ASP A 46 18.52 -21.06 8.11
C ASP A 46 17.45 -21.24 7.03
N ILE A 47 17.49 -20.38 6.00
CA ILE A 47 16.63 -20.49 4.82
C ILE A 47 16.92 -21.79 4.08
N GLU A 48 18.19 -22.12 3.86
CA GLU A 48 18.60 -23.37 3.18
C GLU A 48 18.22 -24.61 3.98
N GLN A 49 18.50 -24.64 5.30
CA GLN A 49 18.15 -25.78 6.16
C GLN A 49 16.62 -25.98 6.29
N GLN A 50 15.84 -24.91 6.25
CA GLN A 50 14.38 -25.00 6.29
C GLN A 50 13.77 -25.47 4.97
N ARG A 51 14.42 -25.25 3.82
CA ARG A 51 14.00 -25.85 2.54
C ARG A 51 14.07 -27.37 2.58
N GLU A 52 15.00 -27.92 3.33
CA GLU A 52 15.26 -29.37 3.41
C GLU A 52 14.41 -30.08 4.48
N SER A 53 13.87 -29.34 5.46
CA SER A 53 13.21 -29.90 6.65
C SER A 53 11.68 -29.71 6.65
N LYS A 54 10.99 -30.68 6.05
CA LYS A 54 9.52 -30.89 6.04
C LYS A 54 8.68 -29.81 5.33
N PRO A 55 7.58 -30.22 4.64
CA PRO A 55 6.61 -29.27 4.12
C PRO A 55 5.88 -28.61 5.29
N TYR A 56 6.07 -27.30 5.47
CA TYR A 56 5.19 -26.53 6.34
C TYR A 56 3.76 -26.65 5.81
N PRO A 57 2.74 -26.80 6.68
CA PRO A 57 1.36 -26.76 6.22
C PRO A 57 1.14 -25.39 5.58
N LEU A 58 0.90 -25.37 4.26
CA LEU A 58 0.57 -24.16 3.53
C LEU A 58 -0.50 -23.40 4.30
N LEU A 59 -0.16 -22.20 4.76
CA LEU A 59 -1.06 -21.36 5.55
C LEU A 59 -2.07 -20.67 4.63
N ARG A 60 -2.91 -21.49 3.97
CA ARG A 60 -3.88 -21.09 2.93
C ARG A 60 -4.95 -20.10 3.43
N THR A 61 -5.06 -19.90 4.73
CA THR A 61 -6.07 -19.01 5.33
C THR A 61 -5.56 -17.60 5.55
N LYS A 62 -4.26 -17.34 5.39
CA LYS A 62 -3.69 -16.00 5.61
C LYS A 62 -3.83 -15.17 4.34
N ASN A 63 -4.29 -13.93 4.52
CA ASN A 63 -4.52 -12.98 3.44
C ASN A 63 -3.67 -11.70 3.59
N TYR A 64 -2.87 -11.62 4.65
CA TYR A 64 -1.98 -10.49 4.93
C TYR A 64 -0.56 -11.01 5.18
N LEU A 65 0.37 -10.55 4.36
CA LEU A 65 1.79 -10.84 4.43
C LEU A 65 2.57 -9.59 4.88
N ILE A 66 3.44 -9.75 5.87
CA ILE A 66 4.34 -8.71 6.36
C ILE A 66 5.78 -9.16 6.12
N LEU A 67 6.56 -8.37 5.39
CA LEU A 67 7.97 -8.63 5.11
C LEU A 67 8.83 -7.50 5.65
N ILE A 68 9.84 -7.86 6.43
CA ILE A 68 10.79 -6.91 7.02
C ILE A 68 12.18 -7.26 6.56
N PHE A 69 12.84 -6.31 5.90
CA PHE A 69 14.18 -6.48 5.33
C PHE A 69 15.25 -5.78 6.17
N GLY A 70 16.40 -6.45 6.32
CA GLY A 70 17.53 -5.95 7.08
C GLY A 70 18.38 -4.98 6.29
N SER A 71 19.69 -5.02 6.54
CA SER A 71 20.72 -4.35 5.73
C SER A 71 21.23 -5.21 4.57
N GLU A 72 20.96 -6.52 4.59
CA GLU A 72 21.42 -7.48 3.57
C GLU A 72 20.24 -8.13 2.82
N ARG A 73 20.37 -8.22 1.48
CA ARG A 73 19.33 -8.84 0.64
C ARG A 73 19.30 -10.34 0.95
N PRO A 74 18.16 -10.90 1.39
CA PRO A 74 18.10 -12.33 1.67
C PRO A 74 18.07 -13.09 0.34
N VAL A 75 18.82 -14.18 0.25
CA VAL A 75 18.87 -15.03 -0.95
C VAL A 75 17.55 -15.79 -1.10
N ASP A 76 17.01 -15.86 -2.32
CA ASP A 76 15.81 -16.64 -2.67
C ASP A 76 14.56 -16.41 -1.79
N TRP A 77 14.42 -15.21 -1.21
CA TRP A 77 13.39 -14.94 -0.21
C TRP A 77 11.95 -15.14 -0.71
N ILE A 78 11.68 -14.86 -1.99
CA ILE A 78 10.36 -15.09 -2.61
C ILE A 78 10.04 -16.59 -2.62
N LEU A 79 11.02 -17.40 -3.06
CA LEU A 79 10.88 -18.85 -3.12
C LEU A 79 10.72 -19.43 -1.71
N PHE A 80 11.48 -18.91 -0.75
CA PHE A 80 11.31 -19.26 0.66
C PHE A 80 9.89 -19.00 1.15
N ILE A 81 9.34 -17.79 0.96
CA ILE A 81 7.95 -17.47 1.37
C ILE A 81 6.96 -18.45 0.75
N SER A 82 7.11 -18.79 -0.53
CA SER A 82 6.20 -19.69 -1.23
C SER A 82 6.12 -21.11 -0.64
N LEU A 83 7.07 -21.51 0.21
CA LEU A 83 7.04 -22.77 0.94
C LEU A 83 6.02 -22.77 2.09
N PHE A 84 5.74 -21.59 2.63
CA PHE A 84 4.88 -21.41 3.81
C PHE A 84 3.48 -20.93 3.44
N ILE A 85 3.35 -20.17 2.35
CA ILE A 85 2.11 -19.50 2.00
C ILE A 85 1.82 -19.55 0.51
N ASP A 86 0.55 -19.77 0.19
CA ASP A 86 0.01 -19.59 -1.15
C ASP A 86 -0.15 -18.09 -1.42
N LEU A 87 0.71 -17.53 -2.27
CA LEU A 87 0.68 -16.10 -2.59
C LEU A 87 -0.64 -15.66 -3.26
N THR A 88 -1.41 -16.60 -3.82
CA THR A 88 -2.72 -16.28 -4.41
C THR A 88 -3.77 -15.97 -3.35
N THR A 89 -3.59 -16.35 -2.08
CA THR A 89 -4.55 -16.02 -1.01
C THR A 89 -4.30 -14.64 -0.39
N ILE A 90 -3.15 -14.03 -0.70
CA ILE A 90 -2.73 -12.74 -0.17
C ILE A 90 -3.51 -11.62 -0.86
N THR A 91 -4.16 -10.79 -0.04
CA THR A 91 -4.88 -9.58 -0.49
C THR A 91 -4.22 -8.30 0.02
N LYS A 92 -3.35 -8.41 1.02
CA LYS A 92 -2.63 -7.30 1.65
C LYS A 92 -1.15 -7.65 1.80
N ILE A 93 -0.27 -6.71 1.46
CA ILE A 93 1.17 -6.84 1.69
C ILE A 93 1.66 -5.59 2.42
N ALA A 94 2.46 -5.78 3.47
CA ALA A 94 3.25 -4.71 4.07
C ALA A 94 4.73 -5.05 3.94
N LEU A 95 5.49 -4.12 3.37
CA LEU A 95 6.93 -4.21 3.19
C LEU A 95 7.56 -3.10 4.03
N GLY A 96 8.53 -3.46 4.85
CA GLY A 96 9.36 -2.49 5.56
C GLY A 96 10.81 -2.92 5.69
N GLY A 97 11.65 -1.99 6.10
CA GLY A 97 13.07 -2.24 6.34
C GLY A 97 14.02 -1.40 5.49
N ARG A 98 15.30 -1.42 5.88
CA ARG A 98 16.34 -0.49 5.38
C ARG A 98 16.70 -0.71 3.91
N LEU A 99 16.46 -1.91 3.39
CA LEU A 99 16.80 -2.26 2.01
C LEU A 99 15.83 -1.72 0.98
N ILE A 100 14.62 -1.34 1.38
CA ILE A 100 13.61 -0.82 0.45
C ILE A 100 14.02 0.61 0.05
N SER A 101 14.97 0.69 -0.88
CA SER A 101 15.67 1.90 -1.29
C SER A 101 15.89 1.90 -2.79
N ALA A 102 15.82 3.09 -3.40
CA ALA A 102 16.15 3.33 -4.80
C ALA A 102 17.55 2.83 -5.18
N ALA A 103 18.48 2.78 -4.22
CA ALA A 103 19.85 2.33 -4.46
C ALA A 103 19.96 0.81 -4.67
N ASN A 104 18.93 0.02 -4.33
CA ASN A 104 18.94 -1.43 -4.46
C ASN A 104 17.93 -1.90 -5.51
N GLN A 105 18.23 -1.68 -6.78
CA GLN A 105 17.33 -2.07 -7.88
C GLN A 105 16.91 -3.55 -7.81
N SER A 106 17.81 -4.42 -7.34
CA SER A 106 17.52 -5.85 -7.26
C SER A 106 16.42 -6.20 -6.25
N ILE A 107 16.32 -5.49 -5.12
CA ILE A 107 15.20 -5.71 -4.19
C ILE A 107 13.91 -5.15 -4.75
N LEU A 108 13.97 -4.05 -5.52
CA LEU A 108 12.78 -3.48 -6.17
C LEU A 108 12.24 -4.42 -7.25
N ASP A 109 13.13 -5.07 -8.01
CA ASP A 109 12.75 -6.09 -8.98
C ASP A 109 12.13 -7.30 -8.31
N ASP A 110 12.69 -7.77 -7.19
CA ASP A 110 12.10 -8.85 -6.40
C ASP A 110 10.71 -8.47 -5.84
N ILE A 111 10.56 -7.26 -5.30
CA ILE A 111 9.27 -6.75 -4.81
C ILE A 111 8.26 -6.70 -5.94
N LYS A 112 8.67 -6.24 -7.12
CA LYS A 112 7.81 -6.22 -8.30
C LYS A 112 7.36 -7.63 -8.70
N ILE A 113 8.28 -8.60 -8.69
CA ILE A 113 7.96 -10.02 -8.96
C ILE A 113 6.97 -10.56 -7.91
N LEU A 114 7.21 -10.30 -6.62
CA LEU A 114 6.29 -10.70 -5.55
C LEU A 114 4.88 -10.14 -5.78
N LEU A 115 4.77 -8.84 -6.04
CA LEU A 115 3.48 -8.17 -6.26
C LEU A 115 2.79 -8.68 -7.54
N GLN A 116 3.54 -9.10 -8.56
CA GLN A 116 2.97 -9.72 -9.76
C GLN A 116 2.46 -11.13 -9.50
N GLN A 117 3.16 -11.93 -8.69
CA GLN A 117 2.76 -13.29 -8.33
C GLN A 117 1.56 -13.31 -7.36
N ALA A 118 1.48 -12.33 -6.45
CA ALA A 118 0.38 -12.18 -5.52
C ALA A 118 -0.81 -11.45 -6.18
N CYS A 119 -1.39 -12.06 -7.22
CA CYS A 119 -2.33 -11.42 -8.14
C CYS A 119 -3.64 -10.88 -7.52
N HIS A 120 -3.98 -11.30 -6.30
CA HIS A 120 -5.15 -10.82 -5.56
C HIS A 120 -4.84 -9.69 -4.56
N VAL A 121 -3.58 -9.26 -4.47
CA VAL A 121 -3.18 -8.15 -3.60
C VAL A 121 -3.83 -6.87 -4.08
N ASN A 122 -4.67 -6.26 -3.24
CA ASN A 122 -5.30 -4.99 -3.56
C ASN A 122 -4.75 -3.84 -2.72
N SER A 123 -4.03 -4.15 -1.65
CA SER A 123 -3.53 -3.19 -0.69
C SER A 123 -2.05 -3.42 -0.41
N VAL A 124 -1.24 -2.39 -0.62
CA VAL A 124 0.20 -2.42 -0.36
C VAL A 124 0.56 -1.30 0.62
N LEU A 125 1.34 -1.65 1.64
CA LEU A 125 2.01 -0.71 2.51
C LEU A 125 3.52 -0.80 2.25
N LEU A 126 4.14 0.32 1.89
CA LEU A 126 5.58 0.49 1.73
C LEU A 126 6.07 1.49 2.77
N ARG A 127 6.76 1.03 3.81
CA ARG A 127 7.21 1.94 4.86
C ARG A 127 8.55 1.51 5.39
N ASP A 128 9.54 2.40 5.34
CA ASP A 128 10.73 2.21 6.14
C ASP A 128 10.36 2.47 7.61
N THR A 129 10.13 1.39 8.33
CA THR A 129 9.58 1.42 9.67
C THR A 129 10.63 1.32 10.76
N LEU A 130 11.89 1.04 10.43
CA LEU A 130 12.88 0.75 11.46
C LEU A 130 13.48 1.99 12.12
N LEU A 131 13.31 3.19 11.55
CA LEU A 131 14.15 4.32 11.96
C LEU A 131 13.52 5.72 12.02
N ASN A 132 12.20 5.92 11.86
CA ASN A 132 11.64 7.28 11.64
C ASN A 132 12.46 8.05 10.57
N GLN A 133 13.06 7.31 9.63
CA GLN A 133 14.00 7.84 8.66
C GLN A 133 13.27 8.17 7.37
N LYS A 134 13.91 9.09 6.65
CA LYS A 134 13.47 9.63 5.37
C LYS A 134 13.14 8.51 4.40
N SER A 135 12.09 8.69 3.59
CA SER A 135 11.80 7.74 2.51
C SER A 135 13.05 7.52 1.65
N LEU A 136 13.46 6.26 1.53
CA LEU A 136 14.54 5.85 0.63
C LEU A 136 14.02 5.51 -0.79
N LEU A 137 12.70 5.48 -0.98
CA LEU A 137 12.05 5.33 -2.27
C LEU A 137 11.68 6.69 -2.84
N THR A 138 11.96 6.90 -4.12
CA THR A 138 11.43 8.03 -4.87
C THR A 138 10.02 7.71 -5.39
N ALA A 139 9.28 8.75 -5.77
CA ALA A 139 8.00 8.58 -6.47
C ALA A 139 8.09 7.67 -7.72
N ASN A 140 9.21 7.72 -8.44
CA ASN A 140 9.43 6.91 -9.63
C ASN A 140 9.56 5.43 -9.29
N ASP A 141 10.30 5.10 -8.23
CA ASP A 141 10.46 3.72 -7.77
C ASP A 141 9.12 3.12 -7.38
N ILE A 142 8.34 3.87 -6.60
CA ILE A 142 6.97 3.50 -6.22
C ILE A 142 6.12 3.24 -7.46
N CYS A 143 6.16 4.14 -8.45
CA CYS A 143 5.38 3.97 -9.68
C CYS A 143 5.80 2.76 -10.52
N CYS A 144 7.06 2.35 -10.44
CA CYS A 144 7.60 1.22 -11.18
C CYS A 144 7.29 -0.14 -10.54
N ILE A 145 7.21 -0.20 -9.21
CA ILE A 145 6.95 -1.44 -8.46
C ILE A 145 5.47 -1.73 -8.26
N ILE A 146 4.60 -0.71 -8.19
CA ILE A 146 3.17 -0.90 -7.93
C ILE A 146 2.42 -1.32 -9.20
N PRO A 147 1.89 -2.57 -9.27
CA PRO A 147 1.16 -3.04 -10.45
C PRO A 147 -0.28 -2.52 -10.48
N ALA A 148 -0.88 -2.54 -11.68
CA ALA A 148 -2.19 -1.95 -11.97
C ALA A 148 -3.37 -2.50 -11.14
N HIS A 149 -3.23 -3.70 -10.56
CA HIS A 149 -4.26 -4.35 -9.76
C HIS A 149 -4.30 -3.84 -8.30
N ILE A 150 -3.28 -3.10 -7.84
CA ILE A 150 -3.28 -2.48 -6.50
C ILE A 150 -4.25 -1.30 -6.48
N ARG A 151 -5.20 -1.31 -5.53
CA ARG A 151 -6.21 -0.25 -5.39
C ARG A 151 -5.97 0.65 -4.18
N CYS A 152 -5.23 0.17 -3.19
CA CYS A 152 -4.92 0.88 -1.95
C CYS A 152 -3.41 0.92 -1.74
N LEU A 153 -2.85 2.12 -1.58
CA LEU A 153 -1.43 2.33 -1.34
C LEU A 153 -1.21 3.09 -0.04
N ILE A 154 -0.31 2.61 0.81
CA ILE A 154 0.19 3.37 1.96
C ILE A 154 1.69 3.49 1.78
N VAL A 155 2.24 4.69 1.81
CA VAL A 155 3.67 4.88 1.55
C VAL A 155 4.25 6.08 2.29
N THR A 156 5.50 5.98 2.72
CA THR A 156 6.27 7.15 3.14
C THR A 156 6.88 7.81 1.90
N ILE A 157 6.75 9.13 1.79
CA ILE A 157 7.31 9.91 0.69
C ILE A 157 7.95 11.19 1.26
N LYS A 158 8.83 11.80 0.48
CA LYS A 158 9.61 12.95 0.94
C LYS A 158 8.75 14.22 1.09
N ASP A 159 7.95 14.52 0.06
CA ASP A 159 7.22 15.77 -0.05
C ASP A 159 5.99 15.67 -0.97
N MET A 160 5.27 16.78 -1.09
CA MET A 160 4.06 16.86 -1.91
C MET A 160 4.31 16.59 -3.40
N SER A 161 5.46 16.99 -3.93
CA SER A 161 5.76 16.80 -5.34
C SER A 161 5.79 15.31 -5.66
N GLU A 162 6.34 14.50 -4.76
CA GLU A 162 6.29 13.05 -4.87
C GLU A 162 4.86 12.48 -4.79
N ALA A 163 4.04 12.96 -3.84
CA ALA A 163 2.62 12.56 -3.77
C ALA A 163 1.89 12.85 -5.09
N LYS A 164 2.11 14.05 -5.65
CA LYS A 164 1.52 14.46 -6.93
C LYS A 164 1.92 13.51 -8.05
N ILE A 165 3.22 13.20 -8.19
CA ILE A 165 3.73 12.27 -9.20
C ILE A 165 3.09 10.88 -9.04
N VAL A 166 3.07 10.33 -7.83
CA VAL A 166 2.48 9.02 -7.54
C VAL A 166 0.99 9.00 -7.91
N LEU A 167 0.23 10.02 -7.51
CA LEU A 167 -1.18 10.14 -7.85
C LEU A 167 -1.42 10.40 -9.34
N GLU A 168 -0.55 11.09 -10.06
CA GLU A 168 -0.76 11.32 -11.48
C GLU A 168 -0.46 10.08 -12.32
N ARG A 169 0.55 9.30 -11.93
CA ARG A 169 0.97 8.08 -12.66
C ARG A 169 0.17 6.85 -12.27
N LEU A 170 -0.17 6.68 -10.99
CA LEU A 170 -0.96 5.55 -10.50
C LEU A 170 -2.46 5.88 -10.51
N THR A 171 -3.01 6.08 -11.70
CA THR A 171 -4.44 6.41 -11.91
C THR A 171 -5.38 5.30 -11.44
N HIS A 172 -4.89 4.05 -11.43
CA HIS A 172 -5.61 2.87 -10.97
C HIS A 172 -5.72 2.78 -9.44
N VAL A 173 -4.88 3.49 -8.69
CA VAL A 173 -4.96 3.52 -7.21
C VAL A 173 -6.19 4.34 -6.82
N ALA A 174 -7.13 3.68 -6.15
CA ALA A 174 -8.40 4.27 -5.72
C ALA A 174 -8.25 5.07 -4.42
N SER A 175 -7.37 4.61 -3.52
CA SER A 175 -7.04 5.30 -2.28
C SER A 175 -5.54 5.22 -1.98
N ALA A 176 -4.99 6.33 -1.49
CA ALA A 176 -3.60 6.42 -1.09
C ALA A 176 -3.49 7.09 0.29
N ARG A 177 -2.53 6.67 1.11
CA ARG A 177 -2.11 7.42 2.30
C ARG A 177 -0.61 7.65 2.22
N PHE A 178 -0.24 8.92 2.28
CA PHE A 178 1.13 9.38 2.22
C PHE A 178 1.56 9.81 3.62
N TYR A 179 2.66 9.24 4.11
CA TYR A 179 3.33 9.72 5.32
C TYR A 179 4.50 10.61 4.90
N PHE A 180 4.63 11.75 5.56
CA PHE A 180 5.65 12.76 5.27
C PHE A 180 6.66 12.85 6.41
N ASP A 181 7.92 13.09 6.08
CA ASP A 181 8.98 13.33 7.06
C ASP A 181 8.79 14.65 7.82
N HIS A 182 8.08 15.59 7.19
CA HIS A 182 7.79 16.92 7.71
C HIS A 182 6.30 17.22 7.56
N THR A 183 5.78 18.10 8.41
CA THR A 183 4.37 18.50 8.35
C THR A 183 4.04 19.01 6.95
N PRO A 184 3.04 18.44 6.25
CA PRO A 184 2.66 18.90 4.93
C PRO A 184 2.20 20.37 4.99
N CYS A 185 2.67 21.21 4.04
CA CYS A 185 2.26 22.60 3.93
C CYS A 185 0.81 22.69 3.43
N CYS A 186 -0.14 23.14 4.26
CA CYS A 186 -1.56 22.89 4.03
C CYS A 186 -2.13 23.56 2.77
N ASP A 187 -1.83 24.84 2.49
CA ASP A 187 -2.62 25.62 1.52
C ASP A 187 -2.45 25.15 0.06
N GLU A 188 -1.21 24.83 -0.34
CA GLU A 188 -0.94 24.31 -1.69
C GLU A 188 -1.58 22.92 -1.90
N PHE A 189 -1.67 22.11 -0.84
CA PHE A 189 -2.27 20.79 -0.89
C PHE A 189 -3.77 20.88 -1.14
N HIS A 190 -4.45 21.76 -0.39
CA HIS A 190 -5.88 21.98 -0.53
C HIS A 190 -6.25 22.36 -1.97
N GLN A 191 -5.57 23.38 -2.52
CA GLN A 191 -5.83 23.86 -3.89
C GLN A 191 -5.59 22.76 -4.95
N TRP A 192 -4.48 22.02 -4.83
CA TRP A 192 -4.18 20.98 -5.82
C TRP A 192 -5.19 19.83 -5.77
N PHE A 193 -5.53 19.32 -4.59
CA PHE A 193 -6.49 18.21 -4.48
C PHE A 193 -7.90 18.60 -4.97
N GLU A 194 -8.33 19.83 -4.68
CA GLU A 194 -9.59 20.37 -5.19
C GLU A 194 -9.59 20.44 -6.71
N SER A 195 -8.51 20.96 -7.32
CA SER A 195 -8.37 21.05 -8.78
C SER A 195 -8.43 19.67 -9.48
N LYS A 196 -8.02 18.61 -8.78
CA LYS A 196 -8.03 17.22 -9.30
C LYS A 196 -9.31 16.46 -8.95
N ASN A 197 -10.29 17.12 -8.33
CA ASN A 197 -11.54 16.53 -7.85
C ASN A 197 -11.32 15.30 -6.93
N LEU A 198 -10.29 15.36 -6.10
CA LEU A 198 -9.96 14.30 -5.14
C LEU A 198 -10.63 14.57 -3.80
N SER A 199 -11.00 13.51 -3.08
CA SER A 199 -11.38 13.60 -1.67
C SER A 199 -10.14 13.36 -0.84
N TYR A 200 -9.88 14.18 0.17
CA TYR A 200 -8.67 14.07 0.97
C TYR A 200 -8.90 14.44 2.43
N GLN A 201 -8.00 13.96 3.29
CA GLN A 201 -7.95 14.24 4.72
C GLN A 201 -6.48 14.44 5.09
N ILE A 202 -6.18 15.59 5.70
CA ILE A 202 -4.84 15.93 6.18
C ILE A 202 -4.77 15.64 7.68
N GLU A 203 -3.70 14.96 8.08
CA GLU A 203 -3.30 14.68 9.45
C GLU A 203 -1.89 15.25 9.68
N PRO A 204 -1.43 15.46 10.93
CA PRO A 204 -0.17 16.14 11.22
C PRO A 204 1.07 15.61 10.48
N SER A 205 1.10 14.30 10.18
CA SER A 205 2.22 13.64 9.47
C SER A 205 1.76 12.82 8.27
N SER A 206 0.49 12.95 7.86
CA SER A 206 -0.05 12.13 6.79
C SER A 206 -1.12 12.83 5.97
N VAL A 207 -1.27 12.42 4.72
CA VAL A 207 -2.41 12.81 3.89
C VAL A 207 -3.04 11.57 3.30
N SER A 208 -4.32 11.39 3.57
CA SER A 208 -5.14 10.35 2.95
C SER A 208 -5.89 10.94 1.77
N VAL A 209 -5.82 10.28 0.63
CA VAL A 209 -6.42 10.71 -0.64
C VAL A 209 -7.28 9.58 -1.20
N ARG A 210 -8.43 9.94 -1.77
CA ARG A 210 -9.36 9.04 -2.44
C ARG A 210 -9.83 9.64 -3.73
N ARG A 211 -9.84 8.85 -4.79
CA ARG A 211 -10.47 9.24 -6.05
C ARG A 211 -11.98 9.13 -5.89
N LYS A 212 -12.70 10.20 -6.24
CA LYS A 212 -14.15 10.13 -6.35
C LYS A 212 -14.49 9.19 -7.50
N LYS A 213 -15.39 8.22 -7.28
CA LYS A 213 -15.97 7.46 -8.40
C LYS A 213 -16.69 8.48 -9.28
N ILE A 214 -16.25 8.62 -10.52
CA ILE A 214 -17.04 9.30 -11.53
C ILE A 214 -18.28 8.43 -11.72
N SER A 215 -19.38 8.81 -11.07
CA SER A 215 -20.68 8.29 -11.42
C SER A 215 -20.95 8.75 -12.84
N ILE A 216 -20.65 7.90 -13.82
CA ILE A 216 -21.18 8.05 -15.17
C ILE A 216 -22.68 7.88 -14.97
N LEU A 217 -23.38 9.01 -14.82
CA LEU A 217 -24.80 9.08 -15.06
C LEU A 217 -24.96 8.66 -16.53
N SER A 218 -25.20 7.37 -16.76
CA SER A 218 -25.70 6.92 -18.04
C SER A 218 -26.96 7.73 -18.29
N ASN A 219 -26.91 8.63 -19.27
CA ASN A 219 -28.07 9.29 -19.83
C ASN A 219 -29.02 8.22 -20.37
N LYS A 220 -29.83 7.62 -19.50
CA LYS A 220 -31.16 7.21 -19.90
C LYS A 220 -31.94 8.51 -19.97
N GLN A 221 -32.12 9.02 -21.19
CA GLN A 221 -33.26 9.85 -21.51
C GLN A 221 -34.50 9.13 -20.95
N ASN A 222 -35.00 9.62 -19.82
CA ASN A 222 -36.37 9.37 -19.43
C ASN A 222 -36.97 10.74 -19.14
N VAL A 223 -37.87 11.07 -20.05
CA VAL A 223 -38.89 12.11 -20.00
C VAL A 223 -39.37 12.36 -18.56
N GLY A 224 -39.37 13.64 -18.17
CA GLY A 224 -40.20 14.17 -17.10
C GLY A 224 -39.80 13.81 -15.67
N ASN A 225 -39.02 14.69 -15.03
CA ASN A 225 -39.55 15.53 -13.94
C ASN A 225 -38.43 16.39 -13.32
N LYS A 226 -38.59 17.70 -13.52
CA LYS A 226 -38.23 18.84 -12.67
C LYS A 226 -37.32 18.53 -11.46
N TRP A 227 -36.08 19.02 -11.53
CA TRP A 227 -35.38 19.54 -10.35
C TRP A 227 -34.83 20.93 -10.68
N ILE A 228 -35.00 21.82 -9.72
CA ILE A 228 -35.03 23.28 -9.82
C ILE A 228 -33.62 23.86 -9.95
N LYS A 229 -33.53 24.94 -10.74
CA LYS A 229 -32.32 25.74 -10.98
C LYS A 229 -32.02 26.64 -9.77
N LEU A 230 -30.72 26.79 -9.52
CA LEU A 230 -29.99 27.70 -8.63
C LEU A 230 -30.71 28.99 -8.20
N THR A 231 -30.45 29.40 -6.96
CA THR A 231 -30.23 30.82 -6.66
C THR A 231 -28.94 30.96 -5.88
N ASP A 232 -27.98 31.63 -6.53
CA ASP A 232 -26.94 32.43 -5.89
C ASP A 232 -27.61 33.42 -4.92
N ASN A 233 -27.02 33.59 -3.73
CA ASN A 233 -27.23 34.79 -2.93
C ASN A 233 -25.85 35.37 -2.60
N HIS A 234 -25.42 36.30 -3.45
CA HIS A 234 -24.60 37.44 -3.07
C HIS A 234 -25.52 38.65 -2.90
N HIS A 235 -25.36 39.35 -1.77
CA HIS A 235 -25.68 40.76 -1.44
C HIS A 235 -25.77 40.82 0.09
N ASP A 236 -25.09 41.68 0.85
CA ASP A 236 -24.11 42.74 0.63
C ASP A 236 -23.19 42.77 1.86
#